data_AF-H8FW41-F1
#
_entry.id   AF-H8FW41-F1
#
_cell.length_a   1.000
_cell.length_b   1.000
_cell.length_c   1.000
_cell.angle_alpha   90.00
_cell.angle_beta   90.00
_cell.angle_gamma   90.00
#
_symmetry.space_group_name_H-M   'P 1'
#
loop_
_entity.id
_entity.type
_entity.pdbx_description
1 polymer ?
#
loop_
_entity_poly.entity_id
_entity_poly.type
_entity_poly.pdbx_seq_one_letter_code
_entity_poly.pdbx_strand_id
1 'polypeptide(L)'
;MISTAYAATEAAAHAGPFYTEAHFWVNVAFLLVIGLAWRPVARAIAAALDARSAKIKGRIDEAHRLREEAQELLATYQRKQRDAMREAEEIIAHAKAEAERLAHQAARDLEVQMKRREQMALDRIAQAEAQALKEVQHTAVDIAIGAATKVIGESLSAGQRAKLVDQSIRTLPAKLH
;
A
#
# COMPACT_ATOMS: atom_id res chain seq x y z
N MET A 1 63.84 11.50 95.73
CA MET A 1 63.57 10.18 96.35
C MET A 1 62.06 9.96 96.63
N ILE A 2 61.13 10.04 95.65
CA ILE A 2 59.75 9.46 95.78
C ILE A 2 59.12 9.24 94.37
N SER A 3 59.81 8.62 93.42
CA SER A 3 59.18 8.36 92.09
C SER A 3 59.52 7.01 91.45
N THR A 4 60.40 6.22 92.07
CA THR A 4 60.73 4.87 91.59
C THR A 4 60.01 3.75 92.36
N ALA A 5 59.31 4.08 93.45
CA ALA A 5 58.63 3.07 94.29
C ALA A 5 57.23 2.69 93.79
N TYR A 6 56.53 3.58 93.07
CA TYR A 6 55.18 3.29 92.55
C TYR A 6 55.21 2.46 91.25
N ALA A 7 56.26 2.60 90.44
CA ALA A 7 56.44 1.81 89.22
C ALA A 7 56.89 0.35 89.49
N ALA A 8 57.43 0.07 90.69
CA ALA A 8 57.89 -1.27 91.06
C ALA A 8 56.80 -2.14 91.71
N THR A 9 55.69 -1.55 92.17
CA THR A 9 54.58 -2.30 92.81
C THR A 9 53.54 -2.86 91.84
N GLU A 10 53.50 -2.39 90.57
CA GLU A 10 52.66 -3.01 89.53
C GLU A 10 53.36 -4.15 88.78
N ALA A 11 54.70 -4.24 88.86
CA ALA A 11 55.47 -5.23 88.10
C ALA A 11 55.76 -6.55 88.86
N ALA A 12 55.36 -6.67 90.12
CA ALA A 12 55.74 -7.80 90.99
C ALA A 12 54.53 -8.56 91.55
N ALA A 13 53.63 -9.04 90.69
CA ALA A 13 52.56 -9.95 91.12
C ALA A 13 52.04 -10.89 90.01
N HIS A 14 52.90 -11.45 89.17
CA HIS A 14 52.51 -12.55 88.25
C HIS A 14 53.47 -13.73 88.39
N ALA A 15 53.39 -14.40 89.54
CA ALA A 15 53.88 -15.77 89.73
C ALA A 15 52.82 -16.62 90.47
N GLY A 16 51.55 -16.33 90.22
CA GLY A 16 50.45 -17.24 90.49
C GLY A 16 50.21 -18.13 89.26
N PRO A 17 49.56 -19.29 89.42
CA PRO A 17 49.25 -20.17 88.29
C PRO A 17 48.56 -19.42 87.15
N PHE A 18 48.85 -19.76 85.89
CA PHE A 18 48.36 -19.06 84.69
C PHE A 18 46.83 -18.79 84.64
N TYR A 19 46.03 -19.49 85.45
CA TYR A 19 44.59 -19.29 85.58
C TYR A 19 44.16 -18.12 86.48
N THR A 20 45.08 -17.49 87.22
CA THR A 20 44.79 -16.32 88.08
C THR A 20 44.95 -14.99 87.35
N GLU A 21 45.52 -14.98 86.16
CA GLU A 21 45.63 -13.78 85.34
C GLU A 21 44.33 -13.49 84.59
N ALA A 22 43.84 -12.24 84.66
CA ALA A 22 42.61 -11.81 83.99
C ALA A 22 42.68 -12.03 82.46
N HIS A 23 43.87 -11.91 81.87
CA HIS A 23 44.11 -12.14 80.45
C HIS A 23 43.82 -13.58 80.00
N PHE A 24 44.00 -14.58 80.88
CA PHE A 24 43.71 -15.99 80.55
C PHE A 24 42.22 -16.21 80.28
N TRP A 25 41.35 -15.74 81.19
CA TRP A 25 39.90 -15.86 81.02
C TRP A 25 39.35 -15.01 79.87
N VAL A 26 39.94 -13.84 79.61
CA VAL A 26 39.62 -13.02 78.43
C VAL A 26 39.96 -13.77 77.13
N ASN A 27 41.12 -14.41 77.06
CA ASN A 27 41.52 -15.21 75.89
C ASN A 27 40.62 -16.44 75.70
N VAL A 28 40.25 -17.14 76.78
CA VAL A 28 39.31 -18.27 76.73
C VAL A 28 37.94 -17.81 76.23
N ALA A 29 37.40 -16.71 76.77
CA ALA A 29 36.13 -16.14 76.31
C ALA A 29 36.19 -15.69 74.85
N PHE A 30 37.28 -15.06 74.42
CA PHE A 30 37.52 -14.65 73.03
C PHE A 30 37.52 -15.84 72.07
N LEU A 31 38.25 -16.91 72.41
CA LEU A 31 38.27 -18.15 71.62
C LEU A 31 36.91 -18.84 71.58
N LEU A 32 36.16 -18.83 72.68
CA LEU A 32 34.82 -19.42 72.73
C LEU A 32 33.83 -18.62 71.86
N VAL A 33 33.87 -17.29 71.91
CA VAL A 33 33.07 -16.42 71.05
C VAL A 33 33.44 -16.60 69.58
N ILE A 34 34.73 -16.65 69.23
CA ILE A 34 35.16 -16.92 67.85
C ILE A 34 34.71 -18.30 67.39
N GLY A 35 34.89 -19.33 68.20
CA GLY A 35 34.47 -20.69 67.87
C GLY A 35 32.96 -20.80 67.62
N LEU A 36 32.16 -20.12 68.43
CA LEU A 36 30.69 -20.10 68.28
C LEU A 36 30.25 -19.23 67.08
N ALA A 37 30.92 -18.10 66.84
CA ALA A 37 30.60 -17.16 65.77
C ALA A 37 31.13 -17.59 64.38
N TRP A 38 32.15 -18.46 64.33
CA TRP A 38 32.79 -18.88 63.07
C TRP A 38 31.79 -19.51 62.09
N ARG A 39 30.95 -20.44 62.57
CA ARG A 39 29.96 -21.14 61.73
C ARG A 39 28.89 -20.20 61.14
N PRO A 40 28.18 -19.37 61.93
CA PRO A 40 27.17 -18.47 61.36
C PRO A 40 27.77 -17.40 60.45
N VAL A 41 28.94 -16.84 60.80
CA VAL A 41 29.62 -15.84 59.97
C VAL A 41 30.09 -16.44 58.65
N ALA A 42 30.74 -17.60 58.67
CA ALA A 42 31.18 -18.27 57.44
C ALA A 42 29.99 -18.64 56.54
N ARG A 43 28.88 -19.11 57.12
CA ARG A 43 27.65 -19.42 56.38
C ARG A 43 27.02 -18.18 55.76
N ALA A 44 26.99 -17.05 56.47
CA ALA A 44 26.44 -15.79 55.96
C ALA A 44 27.27 -15.26 54.77
N ILE A 45 28.59 -15.31 54.85
CA ILE A 45 29.50 -14.89 53.77
C ILE A 45 29.32 -15.79 52.54
N ALA A 46 29.30 -17.11 52.72
CA ALA A 46 29.08 -18.05 51.63
C ALA A 46 27.72 -17.82 50.95
N ALA A 47 26.65 -17.66 51.73
CA ALA A 47 25.32 -17.40 51.20
C ALA A 47 25.23 -16.08 50.43
N ALA A 48 25.90 -15.01 50.91
CA ALA A 48 25.95 -13.73 50.20
C ALA A 48 26.71 -13.84 48.87
N LEU A 49 27.80 -14.62 48.84
CA LEU A 49 28.59 -14.84 47.63
C LEU A 49 27.84 -15.71 46.61
N ASP A 50 27.12 -16.73 47.07
CA ASP A 50 26.24 -17.56 46.25
C ASP A 50 25.09 -16.75 45.68
N ALA A 51 24.42 -15.92 46.49
CA ALA A 51 23.35 -15.04 46.03
C ALA A 51 23.85 -14.06 44.96
N ARG A 52 25.06 -13.51 45.13
CA ARG A 52 25.68 -12.65 44.13
C ARG A 52 26.01 -13.42 42.85
N SER A 53 26.57 -14.62 42.97
CA SER A 53 26.90 -15.48 41.83
C SER A 53 25.64 -15.86 41.05
N ALA A 54 24.57 -16.25 41.73
CA ALA A 54 23.26 -16.55 41.13
C ALA A 54 22.69 -15.33 40.41
N LYS A 55 22.76 -14.14 41.01
CA LYS A 55 22.32 -12.89 40.36
C LYS A 55 23.15 -12.54 39.13
N ILE A 56 24.46 -12.75 39.16
CA ILE A 56 25.33 -12.51 38.00
C ILE A 56 24.99 -13.51 36.89
N LYS A 57 24.85 -14.79 37.22
CA LYS A 57 24.45 -15.83 36.27
C LYS A 57 23.12 -15.52 35.61
N GLY A 58 22.10 -15.16 36.40
CA GLY A 58 20.79 -14.78 35.86
C GLY A 58 20.85 -13.60 34.89
N ARG A 59 21.65 -12.57 35.18
CA ARG A 59 21.85 -11.44 34.26
C ARG A 59 22.58 -11.82 32.97
N ILE A 60 23.54 -12.74 33.05
CA ILE A 60 24.26 -13.25 31.88
C ILE A 60 23.31 -14.07 31.01
N ASP A 61 22.54 -14.98 31.62
CA ASP A 61 21.55 -15.82 30.91
C ASP A 61 20.48 -14.95 30.23
N GLU A 62 19.98 -13.92 30.91
CA GLU A 62 19.04 -12.95 30.34
C GLU A 62 19.66 -12.16 29.18
N ALA A 63 20.91 -11.70 29.30
CA ALA A 63 21.60 -11.01 28.23
C ALA A 63 21.83 -11.90 27.01
N HIS A 64 22.15 -13.19 27.22
CA HIS A 64 22.23 -14.17 26.14
C HIS A 64 20.89 -14.35 25.44
N ARG A 65 19.81 -14.56 26.20
CA ARG A 65 18.46 -14.69 25.63
C ARG A 65 18.06 -13.47 24.82
N LEU A 66 18.26 -12.26 25.36
CA LEU A 66 17.98 -11.01 24.66
C LEU A 66 18.79 -10.86 23.37
N ARG A 67 20.05 -11.31 23.37
CA ARG A 67 20.89 -11.30 22.18
C ARG A 67 20.39 -12.27 21.11
N GLU A 68 19.98 -13.47 21.51
CA GLU A 68 19.39 -14.46 20.60
C GLU A 68 18.08 -13.95 20.00
N GLU A 69 17.18 -13.42 20.83
CA GLU A 69 15.92 -12.80 20.38
C GLU A 69 16.18 -11.64 19.40
N ALA A 70 17.16 -10.78 19.70
CA ALA A 70 17.51 -9.67 18.81
C ALA A 70 18.09 -10.16 17.46
N GLN A 71 18.88 -11.23 17.47
CA GLN A 71 19.43 -11.84 16.25
C GLN A 71 18.31 -12.49 15.41
N GLU A 72 17.40 -13.22 16.04
CA GLU A 72 16.24 -13.80 15.37
C GLU A 72 15.33 -12.72 14.77
N LEU A 73 15.09 -11.65 15.53
CA LEU A 73 14.30 -10.52 15.07
C LEU A 73 14.96 -9.85 13.87
N LEU A 74 16.26 -9.56 13.94
CA LEU A 74 17.02 -8.99 12.82
C LEU A 74 16.93 -9.86 11.57
N ALA A 75 17.14 -11.17 11.71
CA ALA A 75 17.05 -12.10 10.60
C ALA A 75 15.63 -12.12 10.00
N THR A 76 14.59 -12.03 10.84
CA THR A 76 13.20 -11.94 10.40
C THR A 76 12.92 -10.64 9.64
N TYR A 77 13.41 -9.50 10.13
CA TYR A 77 13.25 -8.22 9.43
C TYR A 77 13.99 -8.19 8.09
N GLN A 78 15.20 -8.75 8.03
CA GLN A 78 15.95 -8.86 6.77
C GLN A 78 15.21 -9.74 5.74
N ARG A 79 14.63 -10.87 6.17
CA ARG A 79 13.78 -11.69 5.31
C ARG A 79 12.56 -10.92 4.82
N LYS A 80 11.81 -10.28 5.75
CA LYS A 80 10.64 -9.45 5.41
C LYS A 80 10.98 -8.31 4.45
N GLN A 81 12.12 -7.66 4.64
CA GLN A 81 12.58 -6.58 3.76
C GLN A 81 12.83 -7.09 2.35
N ARG A 82 13.55 -8.21 2.21
CA ARG A 82 13.79 -8.83 0.90
C ARG A 82 12.49 -9.29 0.23
N ASP A 83 11.61 -9.91 0.99
CA ASP A 83 10.32 -10.39 0.48
C ASP A 83 9.45 -9.21 0.03
N ALA A 84 9.40 -8.12 0.79
CA ALA A 84 8.70 -6.89 0.42
C ALA A 84 9.31 -6.21 -0.82
N MET A 85 10.64 -6.22 -0.97
CA MET A 85 11.31 -5.71 -2.18
C MET A 85 10.91 -6.53 -3.41
N ARG A 86 10.94 -7.86 -3.30
CA ARG A 86 10.51 -8.75 -4.38
C ARG A 86 9.04 -8.55 -4.73
N GLU A 87 8.16 -8.45 -3.73
CA GLU A 87 6.73 -8.21 -3.95
C GLU A 87 6.50 -6.85 -4.63
N ALA A 88 7.24 -5.81 -4.25
CA ALA A 88 7.18 -4.51 -4.91
C ALA A 88 7.63 -4.58 -6.39
N GLU A 89 8.71 -5.32 -6.67
CA GLU A 89 9.18 -5.55 -8.04
C GLU A 89 8.13 -6.32 -8.87
N GLU A 90 7.51 -7.36 -8.29
CA GLU A 90 6.44 -8.13 -8.92
C GLU A 90 5.20 -7.26 -9.20
N ILE A 91 4.79 -6.40 -8.25
CA ILE A 91 3.70 -5.44 -8.44
C ILE A 91 4.00 -4.49 -9.60
N ILE A 92 5.22 -3.94 -9.67
CA ILE A 92 5.62 -3.03 -10.74
C ILE A 92 5.64 -3.75 -12.09
N ALA A 93 6.18 -4.98 -12.14
CA ALA A 93 6.22 -5.78 -13.36
C ALA A 93 4.80 -6.10 -13.85
N HIS A 94 3.92 -6.54 -12.95
CA HIS A 94 2.51 -6.81 -13.26
C HIS A 94 1.78 -5.56 -13.74
N ALA A 95 1.97 -4.42 -13.05
CA ALA A 95 1.35 -3.16 -13.45
C ALA A 95 1.80 -2.70 -14.85
N LYS A 96 3.08 -2.87 -15.19
CA LYS A 96 3.58 -2.56 -16.54
C LYS A 96 2.97 -3.47 -17.61
N ALA A 97 2.98 -4.78 -17.37
CA ALA A 97 2.39 -5.74 -18.30
C ALA A 97 0.89 -5.47 -18.52
N GLU A 98 0.17 -5.13 -17.45
CA GLU A 98 -1.25 -4.81 -17.52
C GLU A 98 -1.51 -3.47 -18.22
N ALA A 99 -0.66 -2.46 -18.00
CA ALA A 99 -0.72 -1.19 -18.70
C ALA A 99 -0.48 -1.37 -20.22
N GLU A 100 0.50 -2.17 -20.61
CA GLU A 100 0.76 -2.50 -22.02
C GLU A 100 -0.43 -3.26 -22.64
N ARG A 101 -0.97 -4.26 -21.93
CA ARG A 101 -2.16 -5.00 -22.37
C ARG A 101 -3.35 -4.08 -22.59
N LEU A 102 -3.60 -3.17 -21.65
CA LEU A 102 -4.69 -2.20 -21.72
C LEU A 102 -4.48 -1.20 -22.85
N ALA A 103 -3.25 -0.70 -23.05
CA ALA A 103 -2.92 0.19 -24.14
C ALA A 103 -3.15 -0.46 -25.51
N HIS A 104 -2.73 -1.71 -25.68
CA HIS A 104 -3.00 -2.48 -26.90
C HIS A 104 -4.49 -2.72 -27.12
N GLN A 105 -5.24 -3.02 -26.06
CA GLN A 105 -6.69 -3.21 -26.16
C GLN A 105 -7.38 -1.90 -26.53
N ALA A 106 -7.04 -0.79 -25.87
CA ALA A 106 -7.58 0.53 -26.16
C ALA A 106 -7.27 0.98 -27.59
N ALA A 107 -6.07 0.71 -28.10
CA ALA A 107 -5.70 1.01 -29.48
C ALA A 107 -6.56 0.24 -30.49
N ARG A 108 -6.78 -1.07 -30.26
CA ARG A 108 -7.67 -1.88 -31.11
C ARG A 108 -9.11 -1.38 -31.08
N ASP A 109 -9.62 -1.08 -29.88
CA ASP A 109 -10.99 -0.59 -29.72
C ASP A 109 -11.17 0.77 -30.39
N LEU A 110 -10.15 1.64 -30.31
CA LEU A 110 -10.15 2.93 -30.99
C LEU A 110 -10.15 2.76 -32.51
N GLU A 111 -9.34 1.85 -33.06
CA GLU A 111 -9.31 1.56 -34.50
C GLU A 111 -10.68 1.10 -35.00
N VAL A 112 -11.33 0.16 -34.28
CA VAL A 112 -12.68 -0.30 -34.60
C VAL A 112 -13.70 0.84 -34.55
N GLN A 113 -13.62 1.70 -33.54
CA GLN A 113 -14.50 2.86 -33.43
C GLN A 113 -14.27 3.87 -34.54
N MET A 114 -13.03 4.11 -34.95
CA MET A 114 -12.70 5.01 -36.05
C MET A 114 -13.23 4.47 -37.38
N LYS A 115 -13.01 3.18 -37.69
CA LYS A 115 -13.58 2.54 -38.90
C LYS A 115 -15.10 2.64 -38.93
N ARG A 116 -15.77 2.42 -37.80
CA ARG A 116 -17.23 2.57 -37.71
C ARG A 116 -17.66 4.03 -37.94
N ARG A 117 -16.93 5.00 -37.39
CA ARG A 117 -17.22 6.43 -37.59
C ARG A 117 -17.00 6.87 -39.03
N GLU A 118 -15.95 6.36 -39.66
CA GLU A 118 -15.65 6.58 -41.08
C GLU A 118 -16.79 6.04 -41.95
N GLN A 119 -17.22 4.79 -41.73
CA GLN A 119 -18.35 4.22 -42.47
C GLN A 119 -19.62 5.03 -42.28
N MET A 120 -19.96 5.42 -41.04
CA MET A 120 -21.13 6.27 -40.78
C MET A 120 -21.04 7.63 -41.48
N ALA A 121 -19.84 8.20 -41.61
CA ALA A 121 -19.64 9.45 -42.33
C ALA A 121 -19.82 9.26 -43.84
N LEU A 122 -19.26 8.19 -44.42
CA LEU A 122 -19.44 7.83 -45.82
C LEU A 122 -20.92 7.58 -46.15
N ASP A 123 -21.64 6.84 -45.30
CA ASP A 123 -23.07 6.57 -45.48
C ASP A 123 -23.88 7.88 -45.44
N ARG A 124 -23.54 8.81 -44.55
CA ARG A 124 -24.18 10.14 -44.51
C ARG A 124 -23.89 10.98 -45.74
N ILE A 125 -22.66 10.94 -46.26
CA ILE A 125 -22.29 11.63 -47.49
C ILE A 125 -23.09 11.07 -48.67
N ALA A 126 -23.15 9.74 -48.82
CA ALA A 126 -23.92 9.09 -49.88
C ALA A 126 -25.42 9.42 -49.79
N GLN A 127 -25.99 9.46 -48.58
CA GLN A 127 -27.37 9.90 -48.37
C GLN A 127 -27.59 11.37 -48.77
N ALA A 128 -26.66 12.26 -48.39
CA ALA A 128 -26.73 13.68 -48.74
C ALA A 128 -26.60 13.90 -50.25
N GLU A 129 -25.70 13.18 -50.93
CA GLU A 129 -25.55 13.23 -52.38
C GLU A 129 -26.81 12.77 -53.11
N ALA A 130 -27.40 11.65 -52.67
CA ALA A 130 -28.66 11.14 -53.22
C ALA A 130 -29.81 12.15 -53.03
N GLN A 131 -29.86 12.81 -51.87
CA GLN A 131 -30.86 13.84 -51.59
C GLN A 131 -30.66 15.09 -52.46
N ALA A 132 -29.42 15.57 -52.59
CA ALA A 132 -29.10 16.72 -53.44
C ALA A 132 -29.41 16.45 -54.93
N LEU A 133 -29.11 15.24 -55.41
CA LEU A 133 -29.47 14.82 -56.77
C LEU A 133 -31.00 14.85 -57.01
N LYS A 134 -31.78 14.36 -56.03
CA LYS A 134 -33.25 14.43 -56.10
C LYS A 134 -33.76 15.87 -56.10
N GLU A 135 -33.16 16.74 -55.29
CA GLU A 135 -33.54 18.16 -55.19
C GLU A 135 -33.26 18.93 -56.49
N VAL A 136 -32.12 18.67 -57.13
CA VAL A 136 -31.78 19.22 -58.46
C VAL A 136 -32.76 18.73 -59.51
N GLN A 137 -33.10 17.43 -59.52
CA GLN A 137 -34.10 16.88 -60.45
C GLN A 137 -35.47 17.51 -60.24
N HIS A 138 -35.91 17.67 -58.98
CA HIS A 138 -37.19 18.30 -58.67
C HIS A 138 -37.23 19.75 -59.17
N THR A 139 -36.18 20.52 -58.91
CA THR A 139 -36.07 21.90 -59.36
C THR A 139 -36.05 22.00 -60.88
N ALA A 140 -35.37 21.09 -61.57
CA ALA A 140 -35.37 21.04 -63.03
C ALA A 140 -36.77 20.71 -63.59
N VAL A 141 -37.50 19.79 -62.97
CA VAL A 141 -38.89 19.46 -63.32
C VAL A 141 -39.80 20.66 -63.10
N ASP A 142 -39.67 21.36 -61.98
CA ASP A 142 -40.47 22.56 -61.69
C ASP A 142 -40.23 23.67 -62.72
N ILE A 143 -38.96 23.91 -63.09
CA ILE A 143 -38.61 24.88 -64.15
C ILE A 143 -39.19 24.45 -65.50
N ALA A 144 -39.08 23.16 -65.85
CA ALA A 144 -39.60 22.65 -67.12
C ALA A 144 -41.14 22.76 -67.20
N ILE A 145 -41.86 22.43 -66.12
CA ILE A 145 -43.31 22.59 -66.02
C ILE A 145 -43.68 24.08 -66.12
N GLY A 146 -42.97 24.96 -65.42
CA GLY A 146 -43.18 26.40 -65.50
C GLY A 146 -42.99 26.96 -66.91
N ALA A 147 -41.90 26.56 -67.59
CA ALA A 147 -41.64 26.95 -68.97
C ALA A 147 -42.69 26.40 -69.94
N ALA A 148 -43.06 25.12 -69.82
CA ALA A 148 -44.11 24.50 -70.65
C ALA A 148 -45.46 25.20 -70.45
N THR A 149 -45.83 25.52 -69.21
CA THR A 149 -47.06 26.27 -68.89
C THR A 149 -47.07 27.65 -69.56
N LYS A 150 -45.93 28.37 -69.50
CA LYS A 150 -45.78 29.67 -70.16
C LYS A 150 -45.90 29.56 -71.68
N VAL A 151 -45.21 28.61 -72.31
CA VAL A 151 -45.28 28.39 -73.77
C VAL A 151 -46.68 27.98 -74.21
N ILE A 152 -47.36 27.09 -73.48
CA ILE A 152 -48.76 26.72 -73.76
C ILE A 152 -49.67 27.94 -73.63
N GLY A 153 -49.47 28.79 -72.61
CA GLY A 153 -50.23 30.03 -72.43
C GLY A 153 -50.04 31.03 -73.57
N GLU A 154 -48.83 31.16 -74.10
CA GLU A 154 -48.50 32.08 -75.20
C GLU A 154 -48.89 31.53 -76.59
N SER A 155 -48.89 30.21 -76.78
CA SER A 155 -49.12 29.56 -78.09
C SER A 155 -50.56 29.10 -78.36
N LEU A 156 -51.46 29.09 -77.36
CA LEU A 156 -52.85 28.68 -77.56
C LEU A 156 -53.74 29.79 -78.14
N SER A 157 -54.14 29.64 -79.40
CA SER A 157 -55.20 30.45 -79.99
C SER A 157 -56.58 30.15 -79.37
N ALA A 158 -57.54 31.07 -79.47
CA ALA A 158 -58.90 30.89 -78.96
C ALA A 158 -59.60 29.62 -79.52
N GLY A 159 -59.33 29.27 -80.77
CA GLY A 159 -59.89 28.06 -81.41
C GLY A 159 -59.29 26.74 -80.90
N GLN A 160 -58.00 26.72 -80.54
CA GLN A 160 -57.36 25.52 -79.96
C GLN A 160 -57.80 25.28 -78.51
N ARG A 161 -58.04 26.34 -77.73
CA ARG A 161 -58.62 26.24 -76.38
C ARG A 161 -60.00 25.58 -76.39
N ALA A 162 -60.89 26.01 -77.30
CA ALA A 162 -62.22 25.43 -77.44
C ALA A 162 -62.17 23.93 -77.82
N LYS A 163 -61.29 23.54 -78.75
CA LYS A 163 -61.09 22.12 -79.12
C LYS A 163 -60.60 21.26 -77.95
N LEU A 164 -59.69 21.77 -77.12
CA LEU A 164 -59.19 21.05 -75.94
C LEU A 164 -60.28 20.85 -74.88
N VAL A 165 -61.18 21.82 -74.70
CA VAL A 165 -62.33 21.71 -73.79
C VAL A 165 -63.29 20.63 -74.30
N ASP A 166 -63.67 20.66 -75.59
CA ASP A 166 -64.53 19.64 -76.19
C ASP A 166 -63.92 18.23 -76.13
N GLN A 167 -62.60 18.12 -76.34
CA GLN A 167 -61.89 16.85 -76.25
C GLN A 167 -61.81 16.32 -74.81
N SER A 168 -61.66 17.21 -73.82
CA SER A 168 -61.70 16.87 -72.39
C SER A 168 -63.11 16.38 -72.01
N ILE A 169 -64.16 17.08 -72.44
CA ILE A 169 -65.56 16.67 -72.23
C ILE A 169 -65.83 15.29 -72.87
N ARG A 170 -65.29 15.03 -74.06
CA ARG A 170 -65.40 13.71 -74.73
C ARG A 170 -64.63 12.58 -74.04
N THR A 171 -63.58 12.88 -73.28
CA THR A 171 -62.73 11.86 -72.63
C THR A 171 -63.13 11.57 -71.18
N LEU A 172 -63.92 12.45 -70.52
CA LEU A 172 -64.48 12.21 -69.19
C LEU A 172 -65.23 10.86 -69.05
N PRO A 173 -66.12 10.46 -69.99
CA PRO A 173 -66.86 9.19 -69.90
C PRO A 173 -65.95 7.95 -69.95
N ALA A 174 -64.81 8.03 -70.64
CA ALA A 174 -63.90 6.91 -70.83
C ALA A 174 -62.96 6.63 -69.64
N LYS A 175 -62.90 7.54 -68.65
CA LYS A 175 -62.08 7.38 -67.42
C LYS A 175 -62.91 7.18 -66.15
N LEU A 176 -64.24 7.14 -66.27
CA LEU A 176 -65.20 6.93 -65.18
C LEU A 176 -65.83 5.53 -65.20
N HIS A 177 -65.13 4.56 -65.79
CA HIS A 177 -65.40 3.13 -65.67
C HIS A 177 -64.24 2.44 -64.95
#